data_AF-T1B140-F1
#
_entry.id   AF-T1B140-F1
#
_cell.length_a   1.000
_cell.length_b   1.000
_cell.length_c   1.000
_cell.angle_alpha   90.00
_cell.angle_beta   90.00
_cell.angle_gamma   90.00
#
_symmetry.space_group_name_H-M   'P 1'
#
loop_
_entity.id
_entity.type
_entity.pdbx_description
1 polymer ?
#
loop_
_entity_poly.entity_id
_entity_poly.type
_entity_poly.pdbx_seq_one_letter_code
_entity_poly.pdbx_strand_id
1 'polypeptide(L)' 'MMTNPANRVTQGQFSFLPELSDEQIMLQIKWAIDHGWALSVEYTDDPHPRNTYWEMY' A
#
# COMPACT_ATOMS: atom_id res chain seq x y z
N MET A 1 18.53 -1.05 -14.16
CA MET A 1 17.20 -0.45 -14.42
C MET A 1 16.16 -1.43 -13.91
N MET A 2 15.30 -1.02 -12.97
CA MET A 2 14.11 -1.79 -12.61
C MET A 2 13.09 -1.57 -13.73
N THR A 3 13.12 -2.41 -14.76
CA THR A 3 12.05 -2.48 -15.75
C THR A 3 10.85 -3.14 -15.08
N ASN A 4 9.65 -2.54 -15.11
CA ASN A 4 8.41 -3.16 -14.64
C ASN A 4 8.00 -4.25 -15.64
N PRO A 5 8.30 -5.55 -15.38
CA PRO A 5 8.23 -6.58 -16.41
C PRO A 5 6.81 -7.14 -16.61
N ALA A 6 5.84 -6.78 -15.76
CA ALA A 6 4.64 -7.58 -15.57
C ALA A 6 3.39 -6.76 -15.24
N ASN A 7 3.09 -5.67 -15.96
CA ASN A 7 1.84 -4.88 -15.79
C ASN A 7 1.43 -4.62 -14.31
N ARG A 8 2.40 -4.58 -13.40
CA ARG A 8 2.13 -4.50 -11.96
C ARG A 8 1.79 -3.05 -11.68
N VAL A 9 0.61 -2.82 -11.15
CA VAL A 9 0.19 -1.49 -10.70
C VAL A 9 1.13 -1.07 -9.57
N THR A 10 1.83 0.04 -9.79
CA THR A 10 2.69 0.66 -8.77
C THR A 10 1.96 1.89 -8.23
N GLN A 11 1.42 1.79 -7.03
CA GLN A 11 0.66 2.87 -6.39
C GLN A 11 1.10 3.01 -4.92
N GLY A 12 1.53 4.22 -4.56
CA GLY A 12 1.91 4.55 -3.19
C GLY A 12 3.27 4.00 -2.71
N GLN A 13 3.47 4.08 -1.41
CA GLN A 13 4.70 3.65 -0.75
C GLN A 13 4.89 2.14 -0.87
N PHE A 14 6.15 1.70 -0.97
CA PHE A 14 6.59 0.29 -1.10
C PHE A 14 6.25 -0.42 -2.42
N SER A 15 5.53 0.21 -3.36
CA SER A 15 5.06 -0.48 -4.59
C SER A 15 6.17 -0.94 -5.55
N PHE A 16 7.41 -0.48 -5.37
CA PHE A 16 8.58 -0.88 -6.16
C PHE A 16 9.42 -1.98 -5.50
N LEU A 17 9.05 -2.39 -4.29
CA LEU A 17 9.67 -3.51 -3.58
C LEU A 17 9.05 -4.85 -4.03
N PRO A 18 9.66 -6.00 -3.66
CA PRO A 18 8.97 -7.28 -3.66
C PRO A 18 7.65 -7.21 -2.86
N GLU A 19 6.76 -8.18 -3.08
CA GLU A 19 5.55 -8.30 -2.26
C GLU A 19 5.92 -8.42 -0.78
N LEU A 20 5.19 -7.69 0.06
CA LEU A 20 5.40 -7.75 1.50
C LEU A 20 4.80 -9.05 2.03
N SER A 21 5.56 -9.78 2.85
CA SER A 21 5.00 -10.90 3.61
C SER A 21 4.07 -10.39 4.71
N ASP A 22 3.21 -11.27 5.23
CA ASP A 22 2.35 -10.96 6.38
C ASP A 22 3.15 -10.44 7.57
N GLU A 23 4.32 -11.03 7.84
CA GLU A 23 5.23 -10.57 8.89
C GLU A 23 5.71 -9.14 8.68
N GLN A 24 6.05 -8.78 7.43
CA GLN A 24 6.46 -7.42 7.09
C GLN A 24 5.30 -6.42 7.19
N ILE A 25 4.09 -6.81 6.80
CA ILE A 25 2.87 -6.00 6.96
C ILE A 25 2.60 -5.76 8.45
N MET A 26 2.69 -6.81 9.27
CA MET A 26 2.50 -6.71 10.73
C MET A 26 3.51 -5.77 11.38
N LEU A 27 4.75 -5.72 10.90
CA LEU A 27 5.75 -4.75 11.38
C LEU A 27 5.35 -3.30 11.07
N GLN A 28 4.78 -3.02 9.90
CA GLN A 28 4.29 -1.67 9.56
C GLN A 28 3.11 -1.26 10.45
N ILE A 29 2.15 -2.18 10.66
CA ILE A 29 1.00 -1.96 11.55
C ILE A 29 1.47 -1.66 12.97
N LYS A 30 2.37 -2.49 13.50
CA LYS A 30 2.92 -2.31 14.85
C LYS A 30 3.62 -0.96 14.98
N TRP A 31 4.42 -0.59 13.98
CA TRP A 31 5.13 0.68 14.00
C TRP A 31 4.15 1.88 14.09
N ALA A 32 3.08 1.89 13.29
CA ALA A 32 2.07 2.95 13.37
C ALA A 32 1.37 3.01 14.74
N ILE A 33 1.03 1.86 15.33
CA ILE A 33 0.43 1.77 16.67
C ILE A 33 1.39 2.29 17.74
N ASP A 34 2.68 1.92 17.66
CA ASP A 34 3.70 2.35 18.60
C ASP A 34 3.91 3.90 18.54
N HIS A 35 3.55 4.53 17.41
CA HIS A 35 3.53 6.00 17.24
C HIS A 35 2.19 6.65 17.60
N GLY A 36 1.20 5.86 18.04
CA GLY A 36 -0.13 6.35 18.40
C GLY A 36 -0.98 6.81 17.21
N TRP A 37 -0.71 6.30 16.00
CA TRP A 37 -1.47 6.68 14.81
C TRP A 37 -2.69 5.78 14.60
N ALA A 38 -3.76 6.38 14.09
CA ALA A 38 -4.92 5.63 13.62
C ALA A 38 -4.60 4.93 12.30
N LEU A 39 -5.05 3.68 12.18
CA LEU A 39 -4.95 2.89 10.96
C LEU A 39 -6.33 2.82 10.29
N SER A 40 -6.35 2.91 8.97
CA SER A 40 -7.56 2.76 8.15
C SER A 40 -7.23 1.87 6.94
N VAL A 41 -8.27 1.22 6.42
CA VAL A 41 -8.21 0.41 5.20
C VAL A 41 -9.15 1.05 4.18
N GLU A 42 -8.65 1.25 2.97
CA GLU A 42 -9.40 1.83 1.87
C GLU A 42 -9.29 0.94 0.63
N TYR A 43 -10.30 0.97 -0.25
CA TYR A 43 -10.33 0.17 -1.47
C TYR A 43 -10.97 0.91 -2.66
N THR A 44 -10.61 0.49 -3.87
CA THR A 44 -11.18 1.00 -5.13
C THR A 44 -11.12 -0.07 -6.21
N ASP A 45 -12.05 0.00 -7.17
CA ASP A 45 -11.99 -0.74 -8.43
C ASP A 45 -11.37 0.06 -9.58
N ASP A 46 -11.16 1.38 -9.41
CA ASP A 46 -10.55 2.29 -10.39
C ASP A 46 -9.29 3.01 -9.83
N PRO A 47 -8.14 2.29 -9.70
CA PRO A 47 -6.90 2.80 -9.10
C PRO A 47 -6.10 3.69 -10.08
N HIS A 48 -6.78 4.65 -10.69
CA HIS A 48 -6.19 5.62 -11.59
C HIS A 48 -5.46 6.72 -10.79
N PRO A 49 -4.25 7.20 -11.19
CA PRO A 49 -3.47 8.19 -10.43
C PRO A 49 -4.15 9.55 -10.17
N ARG A 50 -5.32 9.81 -10.78
CA ARG A 50 -6.13 11.02 -10.56
C ARG A 50 -7.32 10.80 -9.62
N ASN A 51 -7.62 9.55 -9.27
CA ASN A 51 -8.70 9.20 -8.36
C ASN A 51 -8.09 9.04 -6.96
N THR A 52 -8.00 10.17 -6.26
CA THR A 52 -7.30 10.24 -4.97
C THR A 52 -8.13 9.73 -3.79
N TYR A 53 -9.46 9.71 -3.91
CA TYR A 53 -10.35 9.23 -2.85
C TYR A 53 -10.83 7.81 -3.15
N TRP A 54 -10.67 6.95 -2.14
CA TRP A 54 -11.10 5.56 -2.15
C TRP A 54 -12.20 5.37 -1.10
N GLU A 55 -12.90 4.25 -1.18
CA GLU A 55 -13.95 3.92 -0.21
C GLU A 55 -13.31 3.39 1.08
N MET A 56 -13.71 3.95 2.22
CA MET A 56 -13.27 3.51 3.54
C MET A 56 -13.98 2.22 3.93
N TYR A 57 -13.22 1.25 4.46
CA TYR A 57 -13.75 0.01 5.02
C TYR A 57 -14.10 0.15 6.51
#